data_AF-A0A7G6XE56-F1
#
_entry.id   AF-A0A7G6XE56-F1
#
_cell.length_a   1.000
_cell.length_b   1.000
_cell.length_c   1.000
_cell.angle_alpha   90.00
_cell.angle_beta   90.00
_cell.angle_gamma   90.00
#
_symmetry.space_group_name_H-M   'P 1'
#
loop_
_entity.id
_entity.type
_entity.pdbx_description
1 polymer ?
#
loop_
_entity_poly.entity_id
_entity_poly.type
_entity_poly.pdbx_seq_one_letter_code
_entity_poly.pdbx_strand_id
1 'polypeptide(L)'
;MTELGYPRACEEVLAVRRELADQVVRVLQDAGLPAFREDAPDGPGQTGPRVMVDADAELASAAVSVSWTPGSGMARAAREAFLAGDVDAPAVRRFATASTRMQGALIVLLLAEGFLATWENDDMDPDHIQVFGRTSDLPPALRPTFVPPGSP
;
A
#
# COMPACT_ATOMS: atom_id res chain seq x y z
N MET A 1 0.83 20.72 19.21
CA MET A 1 0.56 19.61 20.14
C MET A 1 -0.85 19.12 19.87
N THR A 2 -1.00 18.13 19.00
CA THR A 2 -2.29 17.45 18.77
C THR A 2 -2.45 16.34 19.83
N GLU A 3 -3.68 16.15 20.29
CA GLU A 3 -4.11 15.52 21.55
C GLU A 3 -3.70 14.05 21.84
N LEU A 4 -2.77 13.45 21.09
CA LEU A 4 -2.33 12.06 21.31
C LEU A 4 -0.82 11.88 21.53
N GLY A 5 -0.02 12.96 21.60
CA GLY A 5 1.36 12.89 22.11
C GLY A 5 2.38 12.16 21.23
N TYR A 6 2.01 11.66 20.06
CA TYR A 6 2.95 11.08 19.10
C TYR A 6 3.74 12.19 18.38
N PRO A 7 5.08 12.16 18.41
CA PRO A 7 5.89 13.15 17.70
C PRO A 7 5.79 12.90 16.20
N ARG A 8 5.05 13.77 15.50
CA ARG A 8 5.05 13.84 14.04
C ARG A 8 6.48 13.90 13.52
N ALA A 9 6.78 13.15 12.46
CA ALA A 9 8.09 13.19 11.82
C ALA A 9 8.46 14.62 11.40
N CYS A 10 9.75 14.98 11.48
CA CYS A 10 10.22 16.26 10.98
C CYS A 10 10.08 16.33 9.44
N GLU A 11 10.08 17.54 8.88
CA GLU A 11 9.88 17.73 7.42
C GLU A 11 10.93 17.01 6.57
N GLU A 12 12.17 16.87 7.05
CA GLU A 12 13.20 16.10 6.33
C GLU A 12 12.81 14.62 6.20
N VAL A 13 12.32 14.02 7.29
CA VAL A 13 11.85 12.63 7.27
C VAL A 13 10.60 12.49 6.40
N LEU A 14 9.67 13.44 6.47
CA LEU A 14 8.48 13.44 5.61
C LEU A 14 8.84 13.60 4.13
N ALA A 15 9.85 14.40 3.80
CA ALA A 15 10.34 14.55 2.43
C ALA A 15 10.86 13.22 1.86
N VAL A 16 11.68 12.49 2.64
CA VAL A 16 12.16 11.15 2.25
C VAL A 16 10.99 10.17 2.05
N ARG A 17 9.99 10.19 2.94
CA ARG A 17 8.80 9.33 2.84
C ARG A 17 7.98 9.64 1.59
N ARG A 18 7.77 10.92 1.27
CA ARG A 18 7.08 11.38 0.05
C ARG A 18 7.84 10.97 -1.20
N GLU A 19 9.17 11.09 -1.20
CA GLU A 19 10.00 10.65 -2.31
C GLU A 19 9.87 9.14 -2.55
N LEU A 20 9.91 8.32 -1.49
CA LEU A 20 9.66 6.88 -1.59
C LEU A 20 8.28 6.59 -2.19
N ALA A 21 7.24 7.28 -1.73
CA ALA A 21 5.90 7.09 -2.25
C ALA A 21 5.76 7.50 -3.72
N ASP A 22 6.42 8.58 -4.15
CA ASP A 22 6.45 8.97 -5.56
C ASP A 22 7.14 7.93 -6.43
N GLN A 23 8.22 7.31 -5.93
CA GLN A 23 8.89 6.20 -6.63
C GLN A 23 7.97 4.99 -6.78
N VAL A 24 7.23 4.62 -5.72
CA VAL A 24 6.25 3.53 -5.75
C VAL A 24 5.15 3.82 -6.79
N VAL A 25 4.59 5.04 -6.80
CA VAL A 25 3.57 5.42 -7.79
C VAL A 25 4.09 5.32 -9.21
N ARG A 26 5.27 5.87 -9.50
CA ARG A 26 5.86 5.82 -10.84
C ARG A 26 6.06 4.39 -11.32
N VAL A 27 6.61 3.52 -10.48
CA VAL A 27 6.85 2.12 -10.85
C VAL A 27 5.55 1.37 -11.13
N LEU A 28 4.52 1.59 -10.32
CA LEU A 28 3.20 0.99 -10.57
C LEU A 28 2.58 1.52 -11.87
N GLN A 29 2.75 2.81 -12.16
CA GLN A 29 2.30 3.43 -13.42
C GLN A 29 3.06 2.89 -14.64
N ASP A 30 4.39 2.72 -14.53
CA ASP A 30 5.24 2.15 -15.59
C ASP A 30 4.87 0.69 -15.88
N ALA A 31 4.39 -0.04 -14.86
CA ALA A 31 3.81 -1.37 -15.00
C ALA A 31 2.36 -1.37 -15.55
N GLY A 32 1.81 -0.21 -15.90
CA GLY A 32 0.49 -0.05 -16.51
C GLY A 32 -0.67 0.01 -15.53
N LEU A 33 -0.41 0.19 -14.22
CA LEU A 33 -1.45 0.33 -13.21
C LEU A 33 -1.82 1.80 -12.99
N PRO A 34 -3.10 2.13 -12.77
CA PRO A 34 -3.54 3.50 -12.49
C PRO A 34 -3.25 3.86 -11.02
N ALA A 35 -1.98 3.87 -10.63
CA ALA A 35 -1.57 4.17 -9.26
C ALA A 35 -1.59 5.68 -9.00
N PHE A 36 -1.94 6.06 -7.78
CA PHE A 36 -2.05 7.45 -7.36
C PHE A 36 -1.64 7.66 -5.91
N ARG A 37 -1.21 8.89 -5.60
CA ARG A 37 -0.95 9.36 -4.25
C ARG A 37 -2.26 9.77 -3.58
N GLU A 38 -2.49 9.36 -2.34
CA GLU A 38 -3.69 9.76 -1.59
C GLU A 38 -3.76 11.27 -1.31
N ASP A 39 -2.61 11.89 -1.06
CA ASP A 39 -2.47 13.32 -0.79
C ASP A 39 -2.41 14.18 -2.06
N ALA A 40 -2.47 13.58 -3.26
CA ALA A 40 -2.56 14.33 -4.50
C ALA A 40 -3.97 14.95 -4.66
N PRO A 41 -4.09 16.14 -5.29
CA PRO A 41 -5.37 16.82 -5.50
C PRO A 41 -6.42 15.95 -6.19
N ASP A 42 -5.97 15.10 -7.11
CA ASP A 42 -6.82 14.22 -7.91
C ASP A 42 -7.03 12.84 -7.27
N GLY A 43 -6.46 12.57 -6.10
CA GLY A 43 -6.47 11.26 -5.45
C GLY A 43 -7.87 10.73 -5.06
N PRO A 44 -8.77 11.55 -4.49
CA PRO A 44 -10.09 11.07 -4.07
C PRO A 44 -10.93 10.53 -5.25
N GLY A 45 -11.39 9.29 -5.12
CA GLY A 45 -12.32 8.66 -6.08
C GLY A 45 -11.65 7.90 -7.23
N GLN A 46 -10.32 7.85 -7.29
CA GLN A 46 -9.62 7.01 -8.26
C GLN A 46 -9.71 5.52 -7.92
N THR A 47 -9.79 4.68 -8.96
CA THR A 47 -9.71 3.22 -8.84
C THR A 47 -8.29 2.78 -9.18
N GLY A 48 -7.70 1.93 -8.36
CA GLY A 48 -6.31 1.52 -8.56
C GLY A 48 -5.52 1.40 -7.26
N PRO A 49 -4.20 1.18 -7.35
CA PRO A 49 -3.31 1.20 -6.21
C PRO A 49 -3.24 2.62 -5.62
N ARG A 50 -3.58 2.75 -4.34
CA ARG A 50 -3.53 4.01 -3.59
C ARG A 50 -2.30 4.00 -2.69
N VAL A 51 -1.41 4.96 -2.87
CA VAL A 51 -0.16 5.08 -2.11
C VAL A 51 -0.29 6.18 -1.06
N MET A 52 -0.09 5.81 0.19
CA MET A 52 -0.29 6.65 1.38
C MET A 52 1.05 6.88 2.08
N VAL A 53 1.21 8.06 2.68
CA VAL A 53 2.34 8.37 3.56
C VAL A 53 1.79 8.57 4.96
N ASP A 54 2.21 7.73 5.88
CA ASP A 54 1.91 7.92 7.29
C ASP A 54 2.89 8.94 7.88
N ALA A 55 2.35 10.11 8.23
CA ALA A 55 3.12 11.21 8.81
C ALA A 55 3.48 10.96 10.29
N ASP A 56 2.74 10.07 10.94
CA ASP A 56 2.83 9.78 12.37
C ASP A 56 3.50 8.42 12.63
N ALA A 57 3.79 7.65 11.57
CA ALA A 57 4.58 6.42 11.66
C ALA A 57 5.90 6.64 12.42
N GLU A 58 6.14 5.79 13.42
CA GLU A 58 7.40 5.71 14.13
C GLU A 58 8.56 5.33 13.19
N LEU A 59 9.80 5.58 13.62
CA LEU A 59 10.99 5.32 12.80
C LEU A 59 11.14 3.84 12.40
N ALA A 60 10.58 2.93 13.21
CA ALA A 60 10.66 1.48 12.99
C ALA A 60 9.50 0.92 12.14
N SER A 61 8.48 1.72 11.82
CA SER A 61 7.31 1.29 11.04
C SER A 61 7.43 1.69 9.58
N ALA A 62 6.75 0.95 8.69
CA ALA A 62 6.63 1.38 7.30
C ALA A 62 5.84 2.68 7.22
N ALA A 63 6.50 3.74 6.77
CA ALA A 63 5.88 5.05 6.64
C ALA A 63 5.20 5.28 5.29
N VAL A 64 5.34 4.31 4.36
CA VAL A 64 4.64 4.29 3.09
C VAL A 64 3.83 3.00 3.02
N SER A 65 2.56 3.12 2.69
CA SER A 65 1.68 1.98 2.49
C SER A 65 0.93 2.07 1.16
N VAL A 66 0.57 0.92 0.62
CA VAL A 66 -0.18 0.79 -0.63
C VAL A 66 -1.42 -0.03 -0.35
N SER A 67 -2.59 0.49 -0.70
CA SER A 67 -3.85 -0.26 -0.67
C SER A 67 -4.42 -0.41 -2.08
N TRP A 68 -5.37 -1.32 -2.26
CA TRP A 68 -6.13 -1.42 -3.50
C TRP A 68 -7.47 -0.70 -3.35
N THR A 69 -7.74 0.28 -4.23
CA THR A 69 -9.04 0.95 -4.30
C THR A 69 -9.88 0.31 -5.42
N PRO A 70 -10.85 -0.55 -5.12
CA PRO A 70 -11.70 -1.16 -6.14
C PRO A 70 -12.70 -0.16 -6.72
N GLY A 71 -13.26 -0.49 -7.88
CA GLY A 71 -14.29 0.33 -8.51
C GLY A 71 -15.50 0.56 -7.58
N SER A 72 -16.05 1.77 -7.63
CA SER A 72 -17.11 2.24 -6.70
C SER A 72 -18.33 1.32 -6.61
N GLY A 73 -18.71 0.67 -7.72
CA GLY A 73 -19.81 -0.30 -7.74
C GLY A 73 -19.55 -1.55 -6.90
N MET A 74 -18.31 -2.09 -6.92
CA MET A 74 -17.93 -3.25 -6.12
C MET A 74 -17.87 -2.89 -4.63
N ALA A 75 -17.19 -1.79 -4.30
CA ALA A 75 -17.06 -1.30 -2.93
C ALA A 75 -18.44 -1.03 -2.31
N ARG A 76 -19.32 -0.35 -3.03
CA ARG A 76 -20.68 -0.04 -2.57
C ARG A 76 -21.51 -1.30 -2.31
N ALA A 77 -21.52 -2.25 -3.25
CA ALA A 77 -22.29 -3.49 -3.10
C ALA A 77 -21.82 -4.34 -1.91
N ALA A 78 -20.51 -4.43 -1.69
CA ALA A 78 -19.96 -5.13 -0.53
C ALA A 78 -20.32 -4.42 0.78
N ARG A 79 -20.19 -3.08 0.82
CA ARG A 79 -20.55 -2.27 1.98
C ARG A 79 -22.04 -2.39 2.34
N GLU A 80 -22.93 -2.31 1.36
CA GLU A 80 -24.39 -2.43 1.57
C GLU A 80 -24.75 -3.79 2.18
N ALA A 81 -24.17 -4.88 1.66
CA ALA A 81 -24.39 -6.23 2.20
C ALA A 81 -23.82 -6.39 3.61
N PHE A 82 -22.60 -5.88 3.86
CA PHE A 82 -21.98 -5.92 5.19
C PHE A 82 -22.80 -5.14 6.23
N LEU A 83 -23.28 -3.93 5.89
CA LEU A 83 -24.14 -3.13 6.77
C LEU A 83 -25.52 -3.78 7.03
N ALA A 84 -26.00 -4.61 6.11
CA ALA A 84 -27.19 -5.42 6.31
C ALA A 84 -26.95 -6.69 7.17
N GLY A 85 -25.71 -6.93 7.60
CA GLY A 85 -25.31 -8.11 8.38
C GLY A 85 -25.08 -9.37 7.53
N ASP A 86 -25.14 -9.27 6.20
CA ASP A 86 -24.92 -10.39 5.28
C ASP A 86 -23.43 -10.47 4.88
N VAL A 87 -22.61 -10.89 5.83
CA VAL A 87 -21.15 -11.05 5.63
C VAL A 87 -20.80 -12.14 4.61
N ASP A 88 -21.72 -13.07 4.36
CA ASP A 88 -21.60 -14.14 3.37
C ASP A 88 -22.19 -13.75 2.00
N ALA A 89 -22.57 -12.48 1.79
CA ALA A 89 -23.05 -12.06 0.49
C ALA A 89 -21.99 -12.28 -0.60
N PRO A 90 -22.39 -12.70 -1.82
CA PRO A 90 -21.47 -12.82 -2.94
C PRO A 90 -20.71 -11.53 -3.27
N ALA A 91 -21.25 -10.36 -2.91
CA ALA A 91 -20.56 -9.08 -3.08
C ALA A 91 -19.38 -8.91 -2.11
N VAL A 92 -19.56 -9.29 -0.83
CA VAL A 92 -18.51 -9.25 0.20
C VAL A 92 -17.38 -10.21 -0.16
N ARG A 93 -17.70 -11.46 -0.51
CA ARG A 93 -16.68 -12.45 -0.94
C ARG A 93 -15.90 -11.99 -2.16
N ARG A 94 -16.57 -11.39 -3.16
CA ARG A 94 -15.92 -10.87 -4.37
C ARG A 94 -14.97 -9.74 -4.03
N PHE A 95 -15.40 -8.80 -3.19
CA PHE A 95 -14.56 -7.70 -2.71
C PHE A 95 -13.31 -8.23 -2.02
N ALA A 96 -13.46 -9.07 -0.99
CA ALA A 96 -12.35 -9.63 -0.24
C ALA A 96 -11.37 -10.40 -1.14
N THR A 97 -11.89 -11.28 -2.00
CA THR A 97 -11.04 -12.07 -2.93
C THR A 97 -10.28 -11.16 -3.90
N ALA A 98 -10.92 -10.12 -4.43
CA ALA A 98 -10.28 -9.19 -5.35
C ALA A 98 -9.19 -8.38 -4.63
N SER A 99 -9.50 -7.78 -3.48
CA SER A 99 -8.56 -7.01 -2.67
C SER A 99 -7.31 -7.84 -2.33
N THR A 100 -7.48 -9.04 -1.75
CA THR A 100 -6.36 -9.91 -1.39
C THR A 100 -5.50 -10.30 -2.59
N ARG A 101 -6.11 -10.63 -3.73
CA ARG A 101 -5.33 -10.99 -4.93
C ARG A 101 -4.57 -9.79 -5.49
N MET A 102 -5.20 -8.61 -5.51
CA MET A 102 -4.56 -7.40 -5.98
C MET A 102 -3.40 -7.01 -5.07
N GLN A 103 -3.55 -7.12 -3.76
CA GLN A 103 -2.46 -6.83 -2.83
C GLN A 103 -1.28 -7.79 -3.02
N GLY A 104 -1.53 -9.09 -3.15
CA GLY A 104 -0.48 -10.06 -3.44
C GLY A 104 0.26 -9.76 -4.75
N ALA A 105 -0.47 -9.36 -5.81
CA ALA A 105 0.14 -8.97 -7.08
C ALA A 105 0.98 -7.69 -6.96
N LEU A 106 0.52 -6.70 -6.20
CA LEU A 106 1.25 -5.47 -5.92
C LEU A 106 2.56 -5.74 -5.18
N ILE A 107 2.55 -6.62 -4.17
CA ILE A 107 3.76 -7.03 -3.45
C ILE A 107 4.78 -7.64 -4.42
N VAL A 108 4.34 -8.60 -5.25
CA VAL A 108 5.25 -9.27 -6.22
C VAL A 108 5.88 -8.26 -7.17
N LEU A 109 5.09 -7.33 -7.70
CA LEU A 109 5.57 -6.27 -8.60
C LEU A 109 6.57 -5.36 -7.90
N LEU A 110 6.25 -4.86 -6.70
CA LEU A 110 7.14 -3.98 -5.94
C LEU A 110 8.47 -4.68 -5.58
N LEU A 111 8.43 -5.95 -5.19
CA LEU A 111 9.63 -6.75 -4.94
C LEU A 111 10.48 -6.92 -6.20
N ALA A 112 9.86 -7.17 -7.37
CA ALA A 112 10.57 -7.30 -8.64
C ALA A 112 11.29 -5.99 -9.04
N GLU A 113 10.73 -4.85 -8.64
CA GLU A 113 11.27 -3.50 -8.88
C GLU A 113 12.24 -3.05 -7.77
N GLY A 114 12.58 -3.97 -6.86
CA GLY A 114 13.59 -3.80 -5.82
C GLY A 114 13.11 -3.07 -4.57
N PHE A 115 11.80 -2.86 -4.40
CA PHE A 115 11.26 -2.35 -3.14
C PHE A 115 11.17 -3.46 -2.09
N LEU A 116 11.27 -3.08 -0.82
CA LEU A 116 10.98 -3.94 0.31
C LEU A 116 9.49 -3.77 0.65
N ALA A 117 8.67 -4.71 0.18
CA ALA A 117 7.22 -4.67 0.37
C ALA A 117 6.70 -5.94 1.04
N THR A 118 5.77 -5.80 1.98
CA THR A 118 5.13 -6.92 2.69
C THR A 118 3.69 -6.59 3.05
N TRP A 119 2.93 -7.62 3.39
CA TRP A 119 1.62 -7.46 4.03
C TRP A 119 1.75 -6.68 5.34
N GLU A 120 0.82 -5.77 5.59
CA GLU A 120 0.57 -5.29 6.94
C GLU A 120 0.13 -6.48 7.81
N ASN A 121 0.74 -6.61 8.99
CA ASN A 121 0.39 -7.65 9.97
C ASN A 121 -0.53 -7.08 11.06
N ASP A 122 -1.38 -6.12 10.69
CA ASP A 122 -2.43 -5.59 11.54
C ASP A 122 -3.77 -6.19 11.12
N ASP A 123 -4.33 -7.05 11.99
CA ASP A 123 -5.64 -7.67 11.78
C ASP A 123 -6.77 -6.63 11.69
N MET A 124 -6.54 -5.40 12.18
CA MET A 124 -7.50 -4.29 12.12
C MET A 124 -7.46 -3.52 10.79
N ASP A 125 -6.38 -3.64 10.01
CA ASP A 125 -6.24 -3.00 8.69
C ASP A 125 -5.57 -3.94 7.66
N PRO A 126 -6.24 -5.05 7.29
CA PRO A 126 -5.65 -6.08 6.44
C PRO A 126 -5.49 -5.64 4.97
N ASP A 127 -6.00 -4.46 4.61
CA ASP A 127 -6.10 -4.00 3.22
C ASP A 127 -4.86 -3.22 2.74
N HIS A 128 -3.79 -3.26 3.54
CA HIS A 128 -2.60 -2.44 3.34
C HIS A 128 -1.32 -3.27 3.14
N ILE A 129 -0.48 -2.79 2.23
CA ILE A 129 0.86 -3.30 1.94
C ILE A 129 1.83 -2.27 2.48
N GLN A 130 2.79 -2.70 3.28
CA GLN A 130 3.83 -1.86 3.84
C GLN A 130 5.05 -1.81 2.91
N VAL A 131 5.59 -0.61 2.68
CA VAL A 131 6.81 -0.36 1.90
C VAL A 131 7.86 0.34 2.77
N PHE A 132 9.00 -0.30 2.95
CA PHE A 132 10.05 0.17 3.88
C PHE A 132 11.18 0.96 3.20
N GLY A 133 11.28 0.89 1.87
CA GLY A 133 12.38 1.47 1.11
C GLY A 133 12.80 0.57 -0.04
N ARG A 134 14.01 0.76 -0.55
CA ARG A 134 14.58 -0.10 -1.60
C ARG A 134 15.60 -1.06 -1.02
N THR A 135 15.75 -2.20 -1.68
CA THR A 135 16.80 -3.18 -1.41
C THR A 135 18.20 -2.59 -1.58
N SER A 136 18.36 -1.61 -2.48
CA SER A 136 19.62 -0.88 -2.69
C SER A 136 20.08 -0.13 -1.45
N ASP A 137 19.13 0.32 -0.61
CA ASP A 137 19.37 1.16 0.55
C ASP A 137 19.89 0.34 1.74
N LEU A 138 19.69 -0.99 1.68
CA LEU A 138 20.23 -1.91 2.68
C LEU A 138 21.74 -2.11 2.50
N PRO A 139 22.49 -2.21 3.61
CA PRO A 139 23.86 -2.71 3.60
C PRO A 139 23.92 -4.06 2.88
N PRO A 140 25.00 -4.38 2.14
CA PRO A 140 25.11 -5.63 1.39
C PRO A 140 24.81 -6.90 2.20
N ALA A 141 25.15 -6.91 3.49
CA ALA A 141 24.90 -8.03 4.41
C ALA A 141 23.42 -8.25 4.76
N LEU A 142 22.57 -7.23 4.58
CA LEU A 142 21.13 -7.28 4.88
C LEU A 142 20.27 -7.38 3.62
N ARG A 143 20.87 -7.35 2.43
CA ARG A 143 20.13 -7.48 1.17
C ARG A 143 19.56 -8.91 1.07
N PRO A 144 18.26 -9.07 0.78
CA PRO A 144 17.70 -10.38 0.51
C PRO A 144 18.49 -11.04 -0.62
N THR A 145 18.91 -12.28 -0.42
CA THR A 145 19.48 -13.13 -1.47
C THR A 145 18.42 -13.80 -2.34
N PHE A 146 17.15 -13.51 -2.07
CA PHE A 146 16.02 -14.06 -2.78
C PHE A 146 16.00 -13.55 -4.22
N VAL A 147 16.16 -14.46 -5.18
CA VAL A 147 15.96 -14.21 -6.60
C VAL A 147 14.49 -14.51 -6.90
N PRO A 148 13.69 -13.51 -7.35
CA PRO A 148 12.32 -13.77 -7.73
C PRO A 148 12.24 -14.81 -8.85
N PRO A 149 11.25 -15.73 -8.82
CA PRO A 149 11.05 -16.64 -9.94
C PRO A 149 10.74 -15.84 -11.22
N GLY A 150 11.63 -15.90 -12.20
CA GLY A 150 11.48 -15.21 -13.50
C GLY A 150 12.54 -14.13 -13.81
N SER A 151 13.52 -13.89 -12.94
CA SER A 151 14.70 -13.10 -13.31
C SER A 151 15.57 -13.85 -14.34
N PRO A 152 16.15 -13.16 -15.35
CA PRO A 152 16.96 -13.78 -16.39
C PRO A 152 18.24 -14.45 -15.87
#